data_AF-A0A348NWC1-F1
#
_entry.id   AF-A0A348NWC1-F1
#
_cell.length_a   1.000
_cell.length_b   1.000
_cell.length_c   1.000
_cell.angle_alpha   90.00
_cell.angle_beta   90.00
_cell.angle_gamma   90.00
#
_symmetry.space_group_name_H-M   'P 1'
#
loop_
_entity.id
_entity.type
_entity.pdbx_description
1 polymer ?
#
loop_
_entity_poly.entity_id
_entity_poly.type
_entity_poly.pdbx_seq_one_letter_code
_entity_poly.pdbx_strand_id
1 'polypeptide(L)'
;KTKKPFYDGLIFHRVIKDFMIQGGCPFGQGNGDPGYKFEDETYGNGAEITGEIKDEDTAMRVFQTVFVPYLQSNGGDKTKIDKEIMDITDECMKTNSGKPMMKHPVEYYTEKTKFSGKVYQQGNLIAPVAYGTICMANSGPNTNGSQFFIVTKKEGADWLNGKHTVFGRVIEGMDVAHKIENVEKGAQDKPVTDVKMIKVRVE
;
A
#
# COMPACT_ATOMS: atom_id res chain seq x y z
N LYS A 1 -10.48 -11.69 -17.63
CA LYS A 1 -10.99 -10.34 -17.29
C LYS A 1 -12.50 -10.43 -17.11
N THR A 2 -13.03 -10.08 -15.94
CA THR A 2 -14.48 -9.99 -15.72
C THR A 2 -14.99 -8.71 -16.40
N LYS A 3 -16.15 -8.77 -17.07
CA LYS A 3 -16.78 -7.61 -17.73
C LYS A 3 -17.73 -6.83 -16.80
N LYS A 4 -17.87 -7.26 -15.55
CA LYS A 4 -18.80 -6.65 -14.59
C LYS A 4 -18.08 -5.56 -13.79
N PRO A 5 -18.70 -4.39 -13.57
CA PRO A 5 -18.15 -3.38 -12.68
C PRO A 5 -17.94 -3.97 -11.29
N PHE A 6 -16.74 -3.81 -10.74
CA PHE A 6 -16.34 -4.49 -9.49
C PHE A 6 -17.02 -3.89 -8.25
N TYR A 7 -17.14 -2.56 -8.20
CA TYR A 7 -17.64 -1.83 -7.03
C TYR A 7 -19.17 -1.71 -6.97
N ASP A 8 -19.89 -2.04 -8.04
CA ASP A 8 -21.34 -1.98 -8.09
C ASP A 8 -21.95 -2.94 -7.06
N GLY A 9 -22.82 -2.41 -6.20
CA GLY A 9 -23.49 -3.11 -5.13
C GLY A 9 -22.68 -3.26 -3.84
N LEU A 10 -21.39 -2.91 -3.83
CA LEU A 10 -20.58 -2.94 -2.62
C LEU A 10 -21.02 -1.84 -1.64
N ILE A 11 -20.69 -2.02 -0.36
CA ILE A 11 -21.14 -1.14 0.72
C ILE A 11 -19.98 -0.36 1.35
N PHE A 12 -20.32 0.73 2.03
CA PHE A 12 -19.44 1.31 3.05
C PHE A 12 -19.60 0.49 4.33
N HIS A 13 -18.62 -0.34 4.64
CA HIS A 13 -18.68 -1.27 5.79
C HIS A 13 -18.13 -0.67 7.08
N ARG A 14 -17.56 0.54 7.04
CA ARG A 14 -17.08 1.27 8.22
C ARG A 14 -17.21 2.78 8.02
N VAL A 15 -17.76 3.48 9.01
CA VAL A 15 -17.95 4.94 8.97
C VAL A 15 -17.56 5.57 10.30
N ILE A 16 -16.65 6.54 10.29
CA ILE A 16 -16.19 7.25 11.47
C ILE A 16 -16.35 8.74 11.23
N LYS A 17 -17.28 9.35 11.99
CA LYS A 17 -17.56 10.78 11.94
C LYS A 17 -16.28 11.58 12.16
N ASP A 18 -16.09 12.60 11.31
CA ASP A 18 -14.93 13.51 11.34
C ASP A 18 -13.60 12.75 11.19
N PHE A 19 -13.63 11.69 10.39
CA PHE A 19 -12.43 10.93 10.04
C PHE A 19 -12.52 10.38 8.63
N MET A 20 -13.34 9.35 8.40
CA MET A 20 -13.39 8.67 7.10
C MET A 20 -14.62 7.77 6.93
N ILE A 21 -14.92 7.47 5.66
CA ILE A 21 -15.86 6.42 5.26
C ILE A 21 -15.12 5.39 4.41
N GLN A 22 -15.22 4.10 4.74
CA GLN A 22 -14.46 3.02 4.12
C GLN A 22 -15.39 2.02 3.41
N GLY A 23 -15.03 1.65 2.20
CA GLY A 23 -15.76 0.70 1.36
C GLY A 23 -14.83 -0.20 0.54
N GLY A 24 -15.39 -0.85 -0.47
CA GLY A 24 -14.63 -1.66 -1.43
C GLY A 24 -14.32 -3.09 -0.97
N CYS A 25 -14.88 -3.55 0.16
CA CYS A 25 -14.82 -4.96 0.58
C CYS A 25 -15.93 -5.77 -0.11
N PRO A 26 -15.60 -6.82 -0.90
CA PRO A 26 -16.60 -7.66 -1.56
C PRO A 26 -17.61 -8.32 -0.61
N PHE A 27 -17.20 -8.59 0.63
CA PHE A 27 -18.04 -9.22 1.65
C PHE A 27 -18.76 -8.22 2.58
N GLY A 28 -18.45 -6.91 2.49
CA GLY A 28 -19.00 -5.90 3.40
C GLY A 28 -18.63 -6.07 4.88
N GLN A 29 -17.51 -6.74 5.17
CA GLN A 29 -17.03 -7.03 6.54
C GLN A 29 -15.62 -6.47 6.82
N GLY A 30 -14.99 -5.82 5.84
CA GLY A 30 -13.65 -5.25 5.97
C GLY A 30 -12.47 -6.23 5.83
N ASN A 31 -12.72 -7.50 5.50
CA ASN A 31 -11.69 -8.54 5.34
C ASN A 31 -11.60 -9.13 3.92
N GLY A 32 -12.38 -8.60 2.97
CA GLY A 32 -12.44 -9.08 1.60
C GLY A 32 -11.57 -8.27 0.65
N ASP A 33 -11.05 -8.97 -0.37
CA ASP A 33 -10.11 -8.45 -1.38
C ASP A 33 -10.37 -9.11 -2.75
N PRO A 34 -9.80 -8.59 -3.86
CA PRO A 34 -10.05 -9.10 -5.21
C PRO A 34 -9.24 -10.37 -5.54
N GLY A 35 -8.56 -10.98 -4.57
CA GLY A 35 -7.73 -12.17 -4.76
C GLY A 35 -6.27 -11.88 -5.14
N TYR A 36 -5.84 -10.62 -5.09
CA TYR A 36 -4.45 -10.21 -5.26
C TYR A 36 -4.15 -9.00 -4.37
N LYS A 37 -2.86 -8.73 -4.17
CA LYS A 37 -2.32 -7.58 -3.44
C LYS A 37 -1.35 -6.80 -4.31
N PHE A 38 -1.20 -5.51 -4.04
CA PHE A 38 -0.24 -4.64 -4.72
C PHE A 38 0.40 -3.63 -3.76
N GLU A 39 1.47 -3.04 -4.25
CA GLU A 39 2.37 -2.16 -3.50
C GLU A 39 1.73 -0.81 -3.15
N ASP A 40 2.31 -0.12 -2.17
CA ASP A 40 1.97 1.28 -1.87
C ASP A 40 2.64 2.22 -2.87
N GLU A 41 1.92 3.27 -3.28
CA GLU A 41 2.39 4.33 -4.17
C GLU A 41 2.33 5.66 -3.40
N THR A 42 3.04 5.73 -2.27
CA THR A 42 2.96 6.87 -1.35
C THR A 42 4.08 7.89 -1.55
N TYR A 43 5.24 7.46 -2.05
CA TYR A 43 6.40 8.31 -2.32
C TYR A 43 6.84 8.14 -3.77
N GLY A 44 7.29 9.24 -4.38
CA GLY A 44 7.90 9.21 -5.70
C GLY A 44 9.28 8.57 -5.67
N ASN A 45 9.90 8.44 -6.83
CA ASN A 45 11.30 8.06 -6.93
C ASN A 45 12.19 9.28 -6.72
N GLY A 46 13.14 9.15 -5.78
CA GLY A 46 14.24 10.10 -5.60
C GLY A 46 15.38 9.83 -6.58
N ALA A 47 16.60 10.18 -6.19
CA ALA A 47 17.78 9.86 -7.00
C ALA A 47 17.94 8.35 -7.18
N GLU A 48 18.40 7.93 -8.37
CA GLU A 48 18.78 6.54 -8.60
C GLU A 48 19.94 6.16 -7.68
N ILE A 49 19.83 5.00 -7.03
CA ILE A 49 20.86 4.44 -6.16
C ILE A 49 21.72 3.52 -7.02
N THR A 50 23.01 3.85 -7.09
CA THR A 50 24.04 3.07 -7.77
C THR A 50 25.31 3.02 -6.92
N GLY A 51 26.16 2.03 -7.17
CA GLY A 51 27.44 1.86 -6.49
C GLY A 51 27.32 1.45 -5.02
N GLU A 52 28.26 1.93 -4.22
CA GLU A 52 28.41 1.54 -2.80
C GLU A 52 27.20 1.94 -1.94
N ILE A 53 26.72 1.00 -1.13
CA ILE A 53 25.66 1.22 -0.15
C ILE A 53 26.27 1.81 1.12
N LYS A 54 26.04 3.11 1.36
CA LYS A 54 26.73 3.88 2.42
C LYS A 54 25.97 4.00 3.74
N ASP A 55 24.68 3.67 3.73
CA ASP A 55 23.80 3.79 4.89
C ASP A 55 22.73 2.69 4.91
N GLU A 56 22.13 2.49 6.08
CA GLU A 56 21.12 1.45 6.28
C GLU A 56 19.81 1.73 5.53
N ASP A 57 19.46 2.99 5.30
CA ASP A 57 18.23 3.34 4.57
C ASP A 57 18.33 2.89 3.10
N THR A 58 19.47 3.17 2.48
CA THR A 58 19.83 2.70 1.14
C THR A 58 19.87 1.18 1.10
N ALA A 59 20.49 0.54 2.11
CA ALA A 59 20.52 -0.92 2.22
C ALA A 59 19.11 -1.53 2.26
N MET A 60 18.23 -0.97 3.08
CA MET A 60 16.85 -1.43 3.21
C MET A 60 16.05 -1.19 1.93
N ARG A 61 16.32 -0.10 1.21
CA ARG A 61 15.70 0.17 -0.09
C ARG A 61 16.12 -0.86 -1.13
N VAL A 62 17.41 -1.19 -1.23
CA VAL A 62 17.91 -2.25 -2.10
C VAL A 62 17.30 -3.60 -1.71
N PHE A 63 17.24 -3.91 -0.41
CA PHE A 63 16.62 -5.13 0.09
C PHE A 63 15.15 -5.24 -0.33
N GLN A 64 14.36 -4.19 -0.13
CA GLN A 64 12.94 -4.17 -0.49
C GLN A 64 12.71 -4.25 -2.01
N THR A 65 13.50 -3.53 -2.80
CA THR A 65 13.31 -3.44 -4.26
C THR A 65 13.88 -4.65 -5.00
N VAL A 66 14.97 -5.25 -4.50
CA VAL A 66 15.71 -6.30 -5.21
C VAL A 66 15.53 -7.67 -4.55
N PHE A 67 15.74 -7.78 -3.23
CA PHE A 67 15.69 -9.08 -2.55
C PHE A 67 14.27 -9.58 -2.37
N VAL A 68 13.34 -8.75 -1.89
CA VAL A 68 11.97 -9.20 -1.60
C VAL A 68 11.28 -9.82 -2.83
N PRO A 69 11.26 -9.19 -4.02
CA PRO A 69 10.67 -9.80 -5.21
C PRO A 69 11.40 -11.07 -5.64
N TYR A 70 12.74 -11.08 -5.55
CA TYR A 70 13.54 -12.26 -5.86
C TYR A 70 13.18 -13.44 -4.95
N LEU A 71 13.08 -13.24 -3.64
CA LEU A 71 12.69 -14.26 -2.67
C LEU A 71 11.24 -14.75 -2.90
N GLN A 72 10.30 -13.84 -3.17
CA GLN A 72 8.90 -14.17 -3.44
C GLN A 72 8.72 -14.95 -4.74
N SER A 73 9.45 -14.59 -5.80
CA SER A 73 9.37 -15.25 -7.11
C SER A 73 9.81 -16.72 -7.07
N ASN A 74 10.61 -17.10 -6.07
CA ASN A 74 11.06 -18.47 -5.84
C ASN A 74 10.11 -19.29 -4.93
N GLY A 75 8.96 -18.73 -4.52
CA GLY A 75 7.92 -19.47 -3.80
C GLY A 75 8.35 -19.99 -2.43
N GLY A 76 9.34 -19.38 -1.80
CA GLY A 76 9.88 -19.80 -0.50
C GLY A 76 10.80 -21.03 -0.56
N ASP A 77 11.10 -21.55 -1.75
CA ASP A 77 12.04 -22.65 -1.94
C ASP A 77 13.49 -22.14 -1.83
N LYS A 78 14.05 -22.25 -0.63
CA LYS A 78 15.41 -21.80 -0.31
C LYS A 78 16.50 -22.44 -1.17
N THR A 79 16.23 -23.60 -1.79
CA THR A 79 17.23 -24.29 -2.63
C THR A 79 17.45 -23.62 -3.99
N LYS A 80 16.53 -22.74 -4.41
CA LYS A 80 16.59 -21.99 -5.67
C LYS A 80 17.17 -20.59 -5.53
N ILE A 81 17.42 -20.19 -4.28
CA ILE A 81 17.94 -18.87 -3.93
C ILE A 81 19.46 -18.96 -3.88
N ASP A 82 20.14 -17.97 -4.46
CA ASP A 82 21.60 -17.86 -4.33
C ASP A 82 22.00 -17.86 -2.84
N LYS A 83 22.95 -18.71 -2.47
CA LYS A 83 23.33 -18.95 -1.06
C LYS A 83 23.75 -17.67 -0.34
N GLU A 84 24.46 -16.78 -1.02
CA GLU A 84 24.96 -15.55 -0.41
C GLU A 84 23.85 -14.50 -0.23
N ILE A 85 22.92 -14.44 -1.18
CA ILE A 85 21.68 -13.65 -1.00
C ILE A 85 20.90 -14.17 0.20
N MET A 86 20.81 -15.49 0.36
CA MET A 86 20.14 -16.12 1.50
C MET A 86 20.84 -15.82 2.82
N ASP A 87 22.18 -15.94 2.88
CA ASP A 87 22.97 -15.67 4.08
C ASP A 87 22.84 -14.19 4.51
N ILE A 88 22.91 -13.26 3.56
CA ILE A 88 22.70 -11.83 3.82
C ILE A 88 21.26 -11.57 4.28
N THR A 89 20.27 -12.21 3.66
CA THR A 89 18.86 -12.09 4.05
C THR A 89 18.64 -12.54 5.49
N ASP A 90 19.15 -13.72 5.84
CA ASP A 90 19.02 -14.28 7.19
C ASP A 90 19.75 -13.39 8.22
N GLU A 91 20.91 -12.82 7.88
CA GLU A 91 21.63 -11.87 8.74
C GLU A 91 20.83 -10.57 8.95
N CYS A 92 20.27 -9.99 7.89
CA CYS A 92 19.44 -8.78 7.97
C CYS A 92 18.21 -9.01 8.86
N MET A 93 17.52 -10.14 8.67
CA MET A 93 16.33 -10.49 9.45
C MET A 93 16.67 -10.77 10.92
N LYS A 94 17.76 -11.49 11.18
CA LYS A 94 18.20 -11.82 12.55
C LYS A 94 18.63 -10.58 13.34
N THR A 95 19.27 -9.63 12.68
CA THR A 95 19.80 -8.41 13.31
C THR A 95 18.82 -7.24 13.24
N ASN A 96 17.75 -7.37 12.46
CA ASN A 96 16.82 -6.30 12.13
C ASN A 96 17.58 -5.05 11.62
N SER A 97 18.56 -5.25 10.73
CA SER A 97 19.47 -4.20 10.25
C SER A 97 19.82 -4.40 8.78
N GLY A 98 19.98 -3.29 8.06
CA GLY A 98 20.42 -3.28 6.65
C GLY A 98 21.94 -3.45 6.50
N LYS A 99 22.72 -3.38 7.59
CA LYS A 99 24.20 -3.43 7.54
C LYS A 99 24.78 -4.61 6.74
N PRO A 100 24.22 -5.83 6.78
CA PRO A 100 24.78 -6.94 6.00
C PRO A 100 24.78 -6.69 4.48
N MET A 101 23.86 -5.87 3.97
CA MET A 101 23.81 -5.45 2.58
C MET A 101 24.95 -4.49 2.19
N MET A 102 25.59 -3.82 3.15
CA MET A 102 26.61 -2.82 2.86
C MET A 102 27.95 -3.44 2.39
N LYS A 103 28.04 -4.78 2.35
CA LYS A 103 29.23 -5.53 1.93
C LYS A 103 29.52 -5.43 0.42
N HIS A 104 28.50 -5.15 -0.39
CA HIS A 104 28.61 -5.10 -1.84
C HIS A 104 27.87 -3.87 -2.41
N PRO A 105 28.26 -3.40 -3.61
CA PRO A 105 27.53 -2.34 -4.29
C PRO A 105 26.17 -2.84 -4.80
N VAL A 106 25.27 -1.92 -5.14
CA VAL A 106 23.92 -2.24 -5.64
C VAL A 106 23.97 -3.17 -6.86
N GLU A 107 24.90 -2.93 -7.78
CA GLU A 107 25.03 -3.68 -9.03
C GLU A 107 25.28 -5.18 -8.79
N TYR A 108 26.06 -5.50 -7.75
CA TYR A 108 26.31 -6.89 -7.34
C TYR A 108 25.01 -7.63 -7.06
N TYR A 109 24.11 -6.98 -6.31
CA TYR A 109 22.83 -7.55 -5.94
C TYR A 109 21.87 -7.63 -7.12
N THR A 110 21.82 -6.61 -7.98
CA THR A 110 20.95 -6.63 -9.15
C THR A 110 21.36 -7.68 -10.17
N GLU A 111 22.66 -7.89 -10.39
CA GLU A 111 23.16 -8.93 -11.28
C GLU A 111 22.85 -10.33 -10.76
N LYS A 112 23.15 -10.59 -9.48
CA LYS A 112 22.97 -11.90 -8.85
C LYS A 112 21.49 -12.33 -8.78
N THR A 113 20.58 -11.37 -8.64
CA THR A 113 19.13 -11.60 -8.63
C THR A 113 18.48 -11.47 -10.01
N LYS A 114 19.24 -11.09 -11.05
CA LYS A 114 18.75 -10.77 -12.40
C LYS A 114 17.67 -9.68 -12.41
N PHE A 115 17.77 -8.74 -11.49
CA PHE A 115 16.88 -7.59 -11.41
C PHE A 115 17.19 -6.62 -12.55
N SER A 116 16.19 -6.34 -13.39
CA SER A 116 16.33 -5.47 -14.56
C SER A 116 15.83 -4.03 -14.33
N GLY A 117 15.27 -3.76 -13.15
CA GLY A 117 14.78 -2.44 -12.77
C GLY A 117 15.88 -1.51 -12.27
N LYS A 118 15.46 -0.33 -11.80
CA LYS A 118 16.32 0.63 -11.11
C LYS A 118 15.93 0.72 -9.65
N VAL A 119 16.91 0.95 -8.79
CA VAL A 119 16.68 1.24 -7.38
C VAL A 119 16.73 2.75 -7.20
N TYR A 120 15.75 3.32 -6.49
CA TYR A 120 15.69 4.76 -6.24
C TYR A 120 15.61 5.01 -4.75
N GLN A 121 16.24 6.10 -4.31
CA GLN A 121 15.97 6.67 -2.99
C GLN A 121 14.47 6.98 -2.87
N GLN A 122 13.99 7.01 -1.64
CA GLN A 122 12.63 7.49 -1.40
C GLN A 122 12.54 8.96 -1.82
N GLY A 123 11.65 9.26 -2.76
CA GLY A 123 11.38 10.62 -3.20
C GLY A 123 10.39 11.32 -2.27
N ASN A 124 9.85 12.44 -2.76
CA ASN A 124 8.85 13.20 -2.03
C ASN A 124 7.54 12.44 -1.91
N LEU A 125 6.78 12.74 -0.84
CA LEU A 125 5.41 12.25 -0.68
C LEU A 125 4.59 12.65 -1.92
N ILE A 126 3.93 11.68 -2.56
CA ILE A 126 3.18 11.91 -3.80
C ILE A 126 1.96 12.80 -3.53
N ALA A 127 1.20 12.48 -2.49
CA ALA A 127 0.08 13.27 -2.05
C ALA A 127 -0.18 13.08 -0.54
N PRO A 128 -0.56 14.14 0.18
CA PRO A 128 -0.98 14.03 1.57
C PRO A 128 -2.38 13.44 1.69
N VAL A 129 -2.66 12.78 2.81
CA VAL A 129 -3.99 12.32 3.21
C VAL A 129 -4.77 13.52 3.75
N ALA A 130 -5.30 14.31 2.82
CA ALA A 130 -6.01 15.56 3.09
C ALA A 130 -7.54 15.37 3.06
N TYR A 131 -8.29 16.40 3.46
CA TYR A 131 -9.75 16.39 3.34
C TYR A 131 -10.21 16.08 1.91
N GLY A 132 -11.14 15.13 1.77
CA GLY A 132 -11.70 14.69 0.50
C GLY A 132 -10.80 13.78 -0.33
N THR A 133 -9.59 13.41 0.13
CA THR A 133 -8.77 12.44 -0.61
C THR A 133 -9.36 11.04 -0.53
N ILE A 134 -9.19 10.29 -1.61
CA ILE A 134 -9.54 8.87 -1.71
C ILE A 134 -8.24 8.06 -1.59
N CYS A 135 -8.21 7.18 -0.60
CA CYS A 135 -7.01 6.48 -0.17
C CYS A 135 -7.23 4.97 -0.18
N MET A 136 -6.21 4.19 -0.53
CA MET A 136 -6.26 2.74 -0.39
C MET A 136 -6.25 2.33 1.08
N ALA A 137 -7.13 1.41 1.47
CA ALA A 137 -7.04 0.73 2.75
C ALA A 137 -6.13 -0.50 2.62
N ASN A 138 -5.32 -0.75 3.65
CA ASN A 138 -4.38 -1.87 3.70
C ASN A 138 -4.28 -2.42 5.14
N SER A 139 -3.59 -3.55 5.29
CA SER A 139 -3.28 -4.20 6.57
C SER A 139 -1.78 -4.12 6.89
N GLY A 140 -1.15 -3.03 6.47
CA GLY A 140 0.30 -2.84 6.51
C GLY A 140 0.92 -2.63 5.12
N PRO A 141 2.23 -2.36 5.05
CA PRO A 141 2.91 -2.00 3.81
C PRO A 141 2.68 -3.02 2.69
N ASN A 142 2.41 -2.53 1.48
CA ASN A 142 2.25 -3.32 0.25
C ASN A 142 1.13 -4.39 0.32
N THR A 143 0.07 -4.12 1.07
CA THR A 143 -1.10 -5.02 1.18
C THR A 143 -2.40 -4.40 0.64
N ASN A 144 -2.27 -3.47 -0.31
CA ASN A 144 -3.42 -2.88 -0.98
C ASN A 144 -4.21 -3.94 -1.75
N GLY A 145 -5.53 -3.84 -1.73
CA GLY A 145 -6.43 -4.71 -2.48
C GLY A 145 -7.53 -3.87 -3.13
N SER A 146 -8.79 -4.13 -2.79
CA SER A 146 -9.91 -3.33 -3.33
C SER A 146 -10.53 -2.35 -2.35
N GLN A 147 -10.12 -2.40 -1.09
CA GLN A 147 -10.71 -1.52 -0.08
C GLN A 147 -10.11 -0.11 -0.17
N PHE A 148 -10.95 0.90 0.01
CA PHE A 148 -10.55 2.31 0.01
C PHE A 148 -11.30 3.07 1.11
N PHE A 149 -10.83 4.26 1.44
CA PHE A 149 -11.55 5.21 2.27
C PHE A 149 -11.52 6.62 1.70
N ILE A 150 -12.54 7.40 2.02
CA ILE A 150 -12.63 8.84 1.72
C ILE A 150 -12.44 9.59 3.03
N VAL A 151 -11.52 10.54 3.05
CA VAL A 151 -11.23 11.36 4.23
C VAL A 151 -12.29 12.44 4.40
N THR A 152 -13.00 12.42 5.51
CA THR A 152 -14.04 13.41 5.84
C THR A 152 -13.58 14.43 6.88
N LYS A 153 -12.47 14.16 7.59
CA LYS A 153 -11.87 15.13 8.52
C LYS A 153 -11.32 16.34 7.78
N LYS A 154 -11.76 17.54 8.17
CA LYS A 154 -11.42 18.79 7.47
C LYS A 154 -9.93 19.14 7.53
N GLU A 155 -9.27 18.82 8.63
CA GLU A 155 -7.83 19.04 8.80
C GLU A 155 -6.98 18.01 8.06
N GLY A 156 -7.59 16.97 7.47
CA GLY A 156 -6.86 15.83 6.96
C GLY A 156 -6.38 14.89 8.05
N ALA A 157 -5.57 13.91 7.65
CA ALA A 157 -5.04 12.86 8.53
C ALA A 157 -3.55 12.61 8.26
N ASP A 158 -2.72 13.61 8.55
CA ASP A 158 -1.28 13.57 8.26
C ASP A 158 -0.53 12.39 8.89
N TRP A 159 -1.05 11.81 9.97
CA TRP A 159 -0.50 10.59 10.57
C TRP A 159 -0.62 9.34 9.68
N LEU A 160 -1.37 9.44 8.57
CA LEU A 160 -1.53 8.43 7.52
C LEU A 160 -0.66 8.72 6.28
N ASN A 161 0.01 9.87 6.20
CA ASN A 161 0.94 10.19 5.12
C ASN A 161 2.03 9.11 5.03
N GLY A 162 2.33 8.66 3.82
CA GLY A 162 3.31 7.60 3.59
C GLY A 162 2.81 6.18 3.85
N LYS A 163 1.63 6.01 4.49
CA LYS A 163 1.09 4.69 4.88
C LYS A 163 -0.05 4.20 3.99
N HIS A 164 -0.72 5.11 3.29
CA HIS A 164 -1.85 4.81 2.42
C HIS A 164 -1.70 5.55 1.10
N THR A 165 -1.77 4.81 -0.02
CA THR A 165 -1.77 5.39 -1.36
C THR A 165 -2.96 6.32 -1.53
N VAL A 166 -2.71 7.61 -1.80
CA VAL A 166 -3.74 8.57 -2.24
C VAL A 166 -3.84 8.47 -3.75
N PHE A 167 -5.00 8.05 -4.27
CA PHE A 167 -5.19 7.81 -5.71
C PHE A 167 -6.27 8.69 -6.34
N GLY A 168 -6.90 9.57 -5.56
CA GLY A 168 -7.91 10.47 -6.06
C GLY A 168 -8.38 11.47 -5.01
N ARG A 169 -9.28 12.35 -5.42
CA ARG A 169 -9.99 13.28 -4.53
C ARG A 169 -11.44 13.45 -4.97
N VAL A 170 -12.32 13.66 -4.01
CA VAL A 170 -13.70 14.05 -4.26
C VAL A 170 -13.70 15.50 -4.77
N ILE A 171 -14.22 15.71 -5.98
CA ILE A 171 -14.39 17.06 -6.55
C ILE A 171 -15.81 17.62 -6.30
N GLU A 172 -16.80 16.74 -6.17
CA GLU A 172 -18.20 17.06 -5.90
C GLU A 172 -18.82 15.97 -5.00
N GLY A 173 -19.80 16.33 -4.17
CA GLY A 173 -20.52 15.36 -3.33
C GLY A 173 -19.90 15.07 -1.96
N MET A 174 -19.01 15.93 -1.45
CA MET A 174 -18.54 15.80 -0.06
C MET A 174 -19.66 15.94 0.97
N ASP A 175 -20.74 16.68 0.68
CA ASP A 175 -21.92 16.71 1.55
C ASP A 175 -22.59 15.34 1.66
N VAL A 176 -22.53 14.51 0.61
CA VAL A 176 -23.00 13.13 0.63
C VAL A 176 -22.06 12.27 1.49
N ALA A 177 -20.75 12.42 1.34
CA ALA A 177 -19.78 11.74 2.22
C ALA A 177 -20.03 12.08 3.70
N HIS A 178 -20.32 13.35 4.01
CA HIS A 178 -20.69 13.79 5.35
C HIS A 178 -22.05 13.23 5.82
N LYS A 179 -23.02 13.02 4.93
CA LYS A 179 -24.26 12.30 5.31
C LYS A 179 -23.96 10.84 5.65
N ILE A 180 -23.08 10.20 4.88
CA ILE A 180 -22.69 8.79 5.10
C ILE A 180 -21.94 8.61 6.42
N GLU A 181 -20.99 9.49 6.78
CA GLU A 181 -20.26 9.34 8.04
C GLU A 181 -21.13 9.51 9.31
N ASN A 182 -22.30 10.14 9.17
CA ASN A 182 -23.22 10.45 10.26
C ASN A 182 -24.40 9.46 10.36
N VAL A 183 -24.44 8.40 9.54
CA VAL A 183 -25.46 7.35 9.69
C VAL A 183 -25.32 6.62 11.02
N GLU A 184 -26.41 5.99 11.47
CA GLU A 184 -26.37 5.14 12.65
C GLU A 184 -25.38 3.98 12.43
N LYS A 185 -24.50 3.78 13.41
CA LYS A 185 -23.46 2.74 13.38
C LYS A 185 -23.66 1.73 14.50
N GLY A 186 -23.46 0.45 14.17
CA GLY A 186 -23.42 -0.66 15.10
C GLY A 186 -21.99 -0.99 15.54
N ALA A 187 -21.74 -2.26 15.82
CA ALA A 187 -20.42 -2.74 16.19
C ALA A 187 -19.37 -2.47 15.09
N GLN A 188 -18.13 -2.22 15.50
CA GLN A 188 -16.98 -1.98 14.61
C GLN A 188 -17.17 -0.80 13.63
N ASP A 189 -17.97 0.19 14.03
CA ASP A 189 -18.31 1.36 13.22
C ASP A 189 -19.05 1.03 11.90
N LYS A 190 -19.66 -0.15 11.79
CA LYS A 190 -20.42 -0.54 10.60
C LYS A 190 -21.80 0.17 10.58
N PRO A 191 -22.25 0.75 9.46
CA PRO A 191 -23.61 1.26 9.34
C PRO A 191 -24.66 0.20 9.70
N VAL A 192 -25.67 0.57 10.51
CA VAL A 192 -26.81 -0.30 10.84
C VAL A 192 -27.64 -0.60 9.60
N THR A 193 -27.86 0.44 8.78
CA THR A 193 -28.44 0.30 7.44
C THR A 193 -27.33 0.43 6.41
N ASP A 194 -27.20 -0.57 5.54
CA ASP A 194 -26.19 -0.57 4.48
C ASP A 194 -26.28 0.66 3.58
N VAL A 195 -25.17 1.39 3.46
CA VAL A 195 -25.00 2.43 2.45
C VAL A 195 -24.29 1.80 1.24
N LYS A 196 -25.00 1.68 0.11
CA LYS A 196 -24.54 0.92 -1.08
C LYS A 196 -24.08 1.83 -2.21
N MET A 197 -22.96 1.48 -2.84
CA MET A 197 -22.54 2.03 -4.14
C MET A 197 -23.40 1.40 -5.23
N ILE A 198 -24.35 2.16 -5.79
CA ILE A 198 -25.29 1.60 -6.77
C ILE A 198 -24.58 1.30 -8.09
N LYS A 199 -23.80 2.27 -8.60
CA LYS A 199 -23.00 2.16 -9.82
C LYS A 199 -21.73 3.00 -9.70
N VAL A 200 -20.61 2.47 -10.20
CA VAL A 200 -19.35 3.20 -10.39
C VAL A 200 -19.05 3.29 -11.88
N ARG A 201 -18.78 4.51 -12.37
CA ARG A 201 -18.46 4.80 -13.77
C ARG A 201 -17.06 5.38 -13.86
N VAL A 202 -16.38 5.04 -14.93
CA VAL A 202 -15.10 5.64 -15.32
C VAL A 202 -15.36 6.35 -16.64
N GLU A 203 -14.98 7.63 -16.72
CA GLU A 203 -15.15 8.51 -17.88
C GLU A 203 -13.79 8.79 -18.53
#